data_AF-A0A2V9MVI0-F1
#
_entry.id   AF-A0A2V9MVI0-F1
#
_cell.length_a   1.000
_cell.length_b   1.000
_cell.length_c   1.000
_cell.angle_alpha   90.00
_cell.angle_beta   90.00
_cell.angle_gamma   90.00
#
_symmetry.space_group_name_H-M   'P 1'
#
loop_
_entity.id
_entity.type
_entity.pdbx_description
1 polymer ?
#
loop_
_entity_poly.entity_id
_entity_poly.type
_entity_poly.pdbx_seq_one_letter_code
_entity_poly.pdbx_strand_id
1 'polypeptide(L)'
;MRSKLKCKNRKSESGMSLIELMIASVVLIFGMLSIMGLLMLAIGNNGRSKIDSGATMLTQVVLEQVSAKLAGGGPGSITDNSACGAGPGTTWVLNDQAGGANLSGGKIDFTQAQGPLLGSYAMNYVDCNNNITMTYDVRWNIQTLGVKSFLVTVGARPKNGLPTRFAFALPVTMRAYVGGNS
;
A
#
# COMPACT_ATOMS: atom_id res chain seq x y z
N MET A 1 -28.75 -6.48 72.87
CA MET A 1 -27.82 -6.35 71.72
C MET A 1 -28.48 -5.45 70.68
N ARG A 2 -28.14 -4.15 70.61
CA ARG A 2 -28.76 -3.17 69.70
C ARG A 2 -27.82 -2.90 68.52
N SER A 3 -28.11 -3.47 67.35
CA SER A 3 -27.40 -3.19 66.10
C SER A 3 -27.91 -1.86 65.53
N LYS A 4 -27.03 -0.87 65.39
CA LYS A 4 -27.35 0.41 64.74
C LYS A 4 -27.30 0.24 63.22
N LEU A 5 -28.46 0.34 62.56
CA LEU A 5 -28.55 0.49 61.11
C LEU A 5 -27.86 1.80 60.67
N LYS A 6 -26.80 1.66 59.89
CA LYS A 6 -26.06 2.77 59.28
C LYS A 6 -26.87 3.29 58.08
N CYS A 7 -27.49 4.46 58.20
CA CYS A 7 -28.10 5.14 57.05
C CYS A 7 -27.01 5.47 56.02
N LYS A 8 -27.15 4.90 54.82
CA LYS A 8 -26.28 5.15 53.67
C LYS A 8 -26.64 6.53 53.10
N ASN A 9 -25.70 7.48 53.18
CA ASN A 9 -25.84 8.80 52.56
C ASN A 9 -26.20 8.64 51.08
N ARG A 10 -27.44 8.94 50.71
CA ARG A 10 -27.83 9.15 49.31
C ARG A 10 -27.21 10.47 48.89
N LYS A 11 -26.30 10.41 47.91
CA LYS A 11 -25.76 11.63 47.29
C LYS A 11 -26.93 12.37 46.63
N SER A 12 -26.99 13.67 46.86
CA SER A 12 -27.97 14.58 46.24
C SER A 12 -27.75 14.56 44.73
N GLU A 13 -28.80 14.24 43.97
CA GLU A 13 -28.86 14.49 42.53
C GLU A 13 -28.86 16.01 42.34
N SER A 14 -27.79 16.57 41.77
CA SER A 14 -27.74 17.99 41.44
C SER A 14 -28.40 18.16 40.07
N GLY A 15 -29.52 18.87 40.01
CA GLY A 15 -30.13 19.25 38.74
C GLY A 15 -29.18 20.12 37.92
N MET A 16 -29.21 19.98 36.59
CA MET A 16 -28.41 20.81 35.69
C MET A 16 -29.10 22.16 35.50
N SER A 17 -28.33 23.24 35.61
CA SER A 17 -28.84 24.58 35.33
C SER A 17 -29.06 24.80 33.83
N LEU A 18 -29.96 25.72 33.48
CA LEU A 18 -30.24 26.10 32.09
C LEU A 18 -28.98 26.56 31.34
N ILE A 19 -28.06 27.24 32.04
CA ILE A 19 -26.80 27.70 31.47
C ILE A 19 -25.81 26.55 31.20
N GLU A 20 -25.77 25.53 32.06
CA GLU A 20 -24.97 24.32 31.81
C GLU A 20 -25.49 23.56 30.58
N LEU A 21 -26.80 23.52 30.36
CA LEU A 21 -27.38 22.92 29.15
C LEU A 21 -27.01 23.71 27.89
N MET A 22 -26.92 25.05 27.95
CA MET A 22 -26.47 25.86 26.82
C MET A 22 -24.98 25.67 26.53
N ILE A 23 -24.13 25.61 27.56
CA ILE A 23 -22.70 25.35 27.37
C ILE A 23 -22.49 23.91 26.88
N ALA A 24 -23.21 22.94 27.43
CA ALA A 24 -23.15 21.55 27.01
C ALA A 24 -23.58 21.35 25.55
N SER A 25 -24.61 22.05 25.09
CA SER A 25 -25.04 21.96 23.68
C SER A 25 -24.00 22.56 22.72
N VAL A 26 -23.34 23.66 23.09
CA VAL A 26 -22.25 24.23 22.31
C VAL A 26 -21.07 23.25 22.21
N VAL A 27 -20.63 22.68 23.34
CA VAL A 27 -19.54 21.68 23.36
C VAL A 27 -19.91 20.44 22.54
N LEU A 28 -21.16 19.99 22.61
CA LEU A 28 -21.66 18.85 21.83
C LEU A 28 -21.59 19.13 20.31
N ILE A 29 -22.00 20.33 19.87
CA ILE A 29 -21.96 20.72 18.45
C ILE A 29 -20.51 20.71 17.94
N PHE A 30 -19.58 21.34 18.66
CA PHE A 30 -18.16 21.33 18.27
C PHE A 30 -17.57 19.90 18.31
N GLY A 31 -17.97 19.08 19.28
CA GLY A 31 -17.56 17.68 19.36
C GLY A 31 -18.01 16.86 18.16
N MET A 32 -19.28 16.98 17.76
CA MET A 32 -19.82 16.26 16.60
C MET A 32 -19.19 16.71 15.28
N LEU A 33 -18.96 18.02 15.10
CA LEU A 33 -18.27 18.56 13.92
C LEU A 33 -16.82 18.06 13.84
N SER A 34 -16.11 17.99 14.98
CA SER A 34 -14.75 17.46 15.04
C SER A 34 -14.69 15.98 14.62
N ILE A 35 -15.67 15.16 15.02
CA ILE A 35 -15.71 13.74 14.68
C ILE A 35 -15.85 13.54 13.16
N MET A 36 -16.70 14.33 12.50
CA MET A 36 -16.86 14.25 11.04
C MET A 36 -15.55 14.58 10.31
N GLY A 37 -14.79 15.57 10.79
CA GLY A 37 -13.46 15.89 10.26
C GLY A 37 -12.48 14.72 10.35
N LEU A 38 -12.44 14.06 11.51
CA LEU A 38 -11.58 12.88 11.73
C LEU A 38 -12.00 11.69 10.87
N LEU A 39 -13.30 11.46 10.67
CA LEU A 39 -13.79 10.37 9.82
C LEU A 39 -13.36 10.55 8.36
N MET A 40 -13.45 11.77 7.82
CA MET A 40 -12.98 12.04 6.45
C MET A 40 -11.48 11.79 6.29
N LEU A 41 -10.67 12.20 7.27
CA LEU A 41 -9.23 11.93 7.29
C LEU A 41 -8.93 10.43 7.39
N ALA A 42 -9.65 9.71 8.24
CA ALA A 42 -9.49 8.27 8.40
C ALA A 42 -9.81 7.50 7.10
N ILE A 43 -10.90 7.86 6.41
CA ILE A 43 -11.26 7.26 5.12
C ILE A 43 -10.14 7.50 4.08
N GLY A 44 -9.62 8.73 4.00
CA GLY A 44 -8.48 9.05 3.13
C GLY A 44 -7.22 8.23 3.44
N ASN A 45 -6.89 8.11 4.72
CA ASN A 45 -5.73 7.33 5.17
C ASN A 45 -5.89 5.83 4.90
N ASN A 46 -7.10 5.28 5.02
CA ASN A 46 -7.37 3.89 4.69
C ASN A 46 -7.19 3.62 3.19
N GLY A 47 -7.66 4.53 2.34
CA GLY A 47 -7.46 4.44 0.88
C GLY A 47 -5.98 4.44 0.52
N ARG A 48 -5.19 5.34 1.11
CA ARG A 48 -3.74 5.38 0.93
C ARG A 48 -3.05 4.09 1.42
N SER A 49 -3.42 3.62 2.61
CA SER A 49 -2.84 2.41 3.20
C SER A 49 -3.06 1.17 2.30
N LYS A 50 -4.21 1.10 1.64
CA LYS A 50 -4.51 0.01 0.68
C LYS A 50 -3.59 0.06 -0.55
N ILE A 51 -3.34 1.25 -1.08
CA ILE A 51 -2.48 1.44 -2.25
C ILE A 51 -1.01 1.14 -1.91
N ASP A 52 -0.53 1.63 -0.78
CA ASP A 52 0.85 1.39 -0.32
C ASP A 52 1.09 -0.11 -0.01
N SER A 53 0.08 -0.78 0.57
CA SER A 53 0.12 -2.23 0.78
C SER A 53 0.16 -3.00 -0.54
N GLY A 54 -0.62 -2.58 -1.54
CA GLY A 54 -0.61 -3.17 -2.89
C GLY A 54 0.75 -3.02 -3.58
N ALA A 55 1.35 -1.83 -3.53
CA ALA A 55 2.70 -1.60 -4.06
C ALA A 55 3.75 -2.49 -3.36
N THR A 56 3.67 -2.63 -2.03
CA THR A 56 4.57 -3.48 -1.24
C THR A 56 4.45 -4.95 -1.63
N MET A 57 3.21 -5.45 -1.72
CA MET A 57 2.94 -6.82 -2.17
C MET A 57 3.52 -7.06 -3.57
N LEU A 58 3.29 -6.13 -4.51
CA LEU A 58 3.82 -6.27 -5.88
C LEU A 58 5.34 -6.26 -5.92
N THR A 59 6.00 -5.40 -5.15
CA THR A 59 7.47 -5.42 -5.08
C THR A 59 7.99 -6.74 -4.55
N GLN A 60 7.33 -7.32 -3.55
CA GLN A 60 7.71 -8.61 -2.98
C GLN A 60 7.52 -9.74 -3.98
N VAL A 61 6.35 -9.83 -4.62
CA VAL A 61 6.05 -10.90 -5.57
C VAL A 61 7.00 -10.85 -6.76
N VAL A 62 7.28 -9.68 -7.34
CA VAL A 62 8.25 -9.56 -8.44
C VAL A 62 9.65 -9.95 -7.99
N LEU A 63 10.05 -9.52 -6.79
CA LEU A 63 11.35 -9.88 -6.24
C LEU A 63 11.48 -11.40 -6.07
N GLU A 64 10.45 -12.05 -5.53
CA GLU A 64 10.38 -13.50 -5.36
C GLU A 64 10.46 -14.22 -6.71
N GLN A 65 9.68 -13.80 -7.70
CA GLN A 65 9.69 -14.43 -9.02
C GLN A 65 11.01 -14.26 -9.76
N VAL A 66 11.58 -13.05 -9.77
CA VAL A 66 12.89 -12.80 -10.39
C VAL A 66 13.99 -13.55 -9.64
N SER A 67 13.98 -13.54 -8.31
CA SER A 67 14.98 -14.25 -7.52
C SER A 67 14.90 -15.77 -7.69
N ALA A 68 13.69 -16.33 -7.78
CA ALA A 68 13.49 -17.74 -8.06
C ALA A 68 14.07 -18.13 -9.42
N LYS A 69 13.85 -17.30 -10.45
CA LYS A 69 14.40 -17.52 -11.80
C LYS A 69 15.92 -17.47 -11.83
N LEU A 70 16.51 -16.47 -11.17
CA LEU A 70 17.97 -16.36 -11.03
C LEU A 70 18.57 -17.58 -10.29
N ALA A 71 17.86 -18.14 -9.31
CA ALA A 71 18.23 -19.37 -8.62
C ALA A 71 17.96 -20.66 -9.42
N GLY A 72 17.44 -20.55 -10.66
CA GLY A 72 17.19 -21.68 -11.57
C GLY A 72 15.83 -22.37 -11.40
N GLY A 73 14.84 -21.71 -10.77
CA GLY A 73 13.49 -22.22 -10.57
C GLY A 73 12.38 -21.21 -10.86
N GLY A 74 11.13 -21.55 -10.55
CA GLY A 74 9.98 -20.62 -10.63
C GLY A 74 9.40 -20.39 -12.04
N PRO A 75 8.15 -19.90 -12.12
CA PRO A 75 7.45 -19.68 -13.38
C PRO A 75 8.00 -18.48 -14.18
N GLY A 76 8.57 -17.47 -13.50
CA GLY A 76 9.11 -16.28 -14.17
C GLY A 76 8.06 -15.40 -14.82
N SER A 77 6.82 -15.51 -14.35
CA SER A 77 5.70 -14.73 -14.85
C SER A 77 4.72 -14.40 -13.72
N ILE A 78 3.98 -13.32 -13.91
CA ILE A 78 2.94 -12.86 -12.98
C ILE A 78 1.69 -12.56 -13.81
N THR A 79 0.56 -13.13 -13.41
CA THR A 79 -0.74 -12.82 -14.01
C THR A 79 -1.45 -11.80 -13.14
N ASP A 80 -1.90 -10.70 -13.76
CA ASP A 80 -2.66 -9.66 -13.07
C ASP A 80 -4.17 -9.95 -13.06
N ASN A 81 -4.95 -9.03 -12.51
CA ASN A 81 -6.41 -9.09 -12.43
C ASN A 81 -7.07 -8.06 -13.36
N SER A 82 -6.51 -7.85 -14.56
CA SER A 82 -7.06 -6.90 -15.54
C SER A 82 -8.46 -7.29 -16.05
N ALA A 83 -8.81 -8.57 -15.99
CA ALA A 83 -10.11 -9.09 -16.45
C ALA A 83 -11.23 -8.95 -15.41
N CYS A 84 -10.99 -8.39 -14.22
CA CYS A 84 -12.00 -8.18 -13.18
C CYS A 84 -12.85 -9.43 -12.84
N GLY A 85 -12.26 -10.63 -12.89
CA GLY A 85 -12.97 -11.89 -12.66
C GLY A 85 -13.74 -12.47 -13.86
N ALA A 86 -13.74 -11.81 -15.02
CA ALA A 86 -14.39 -12.31 -16.25
C ALA A 86 -13.54 -13.31 -17.05
N GLY A 87 -12.32 -13.63 -16.60
CA GLY A 87 -11.38 -14.52 -17.29
C GLY A 87 -9.96 -14.40 -16.73
N PRO A 88 -8.97 -15.04 -17.38
CA PRO A 88 -7.57 -14.85 -17.00
C PRO A 88 -7.13 -13.41 -17.31
N GLY A 89 -6.42 -12.78 -16.37
CA GLY A 89 -5.84 -11.46 -16.60
C GLY A 89 -4.63 -11.50 -17.54
N THR A 90 -3.90 -10.39 -17.59
CA THR A 90 -2.71 -10.26 -18.41
C THR A 90 -1.53 -10.93 -17.72
N THR A 91 -0.88 -11.87 -18.42
CA THR A 91 0.35 -12.49 -17.93
C THR A 91 1.56 -11.72 -18.39
N TRP A 92 2.36 -11.27 -17.43
CA TRP A 92 3.61 -10.57 -17.62
C TRP A 92 4.77 -11.52 -17.43
N VAL A 93 5.59 -11.72 -18.47
CA VAL A 93 6.83 -12.49 -18.37
C VAL A 93 7.92 -11.56 -17.85
N LEU A 94 8.65 -12.01 -16.82
CA LEU A 94 9.69 -11.21 -16.19
C LEU A 94 11.04 -11.54 -16.80
N ASN A 95 11.78 -10.51 -17.25
CA ASN A 95 13.17 -10.70 -17.64
C ASN A 95 14.04 -10.92 -16.41
N ASP A 96 14.86 -11.97 -16.46
CA ASP A 96 15.77 -12.44 -15.41
C ASP A 96 17.24 -12.18 -15.74
N GLN A 97 17.53 -11.47 -16.83
CA GLN A 97 18.90 -11.11 -17.22
C GLN A 97 19.39 -9.87 -16.49
N ALA A 98 20.73 -9.74 -16.38
CA ALA A 98 21.34 -8.54 -15.83
C ALA A 98 20.97 -7.30 -16.66
N GLY A 99 20.54 -6.23 -16.00
CA GLY A 99 20.04 -5.01 -16.62
C GLY A 99 18.69 -4.57 -16.06
N GLY A 100 18.02 -3.67 -16.77
CA GLY A 100 16.66 -3.25 -16.49
C GLY A 100 16.48 -1.77 -16.26
N ALA A 101 15.50 -1.40 -15.44
CA ALA A 101 15.18 0.00 -15.17
C ALA A 101 16.37 0.74 -14.55
N ASN A 102 16.51 2.03 -14.86
CA ASN A 102 17.60 2.85 -14.32
C ASN A 102 17.45 2.97 -12.80
N LEU A 103 18.59 3.10 -12.12
CA LEU A 103 18.64 3.33 -10.68
C LEU A 103 19.07 4.77 -10.39
N SER A 104 18.37 5.43 -9.49
CA SER A 104 18.74 6.74 -8.93
C SER A 104 18.84 6.59 -7.41
N GLY A 105 20.02 6.85 -6.83
CA GLY A 105 20.27 6.65 -5.39
C GLY A 105 20.04 5.22 -4.90
N GLY A 106 20.22 4.21 -5.77
CA GLY A 106 19.98 2.81 -5.44
C GLY A 106 18.50 2.42 -5.37
N LYS A 107 17.60 3.23 -5.94
CA LYS A 107 16.17 2.95 -6.10
C LYS A 107 15.79 3.03 -7.58
N ILE A 108 14.68 2.43 -7.96
CA ILE A 108 14.15 2.53 -9.32
C ILE A 108 13.87 3.99 -9.68
N ASP A 109 14.42 4.43 -10.81
CA ASP A 109 14.12 5.72 -11.40
C ASP A 109 12.83 5.65 -12.24
N PHE A 110 11.77 6.20 -11.67
CA PHE A 110 10.47 6.27 -12.31
C PHE A 110 10.29 7.49 -13.24
N THR A 111 11.31 8.35 -13.36
CA THR A 111 11.36 9.43 -14.36
C THR A 111 11.77 8.92 -15.74
N GLN A 112 12.48 7.79 -15.80
CA GLN A 112 12.75 7.07 -17.03
C GLN A 112 11.44 6.72 -17.75
N ALA A 113 11.41 6.89 -19.07
CA ALA A 113 10.29 6.48 -19.90
C ALA A 113 10.03 4.97 -19.74
N GLN A 114 8.80 4.59 -19.44
CA GLN A 114 8.44 3.19 -19.21
C GLN A 114 8.41 2.36 -20.51
N GLY A 115 8.08 2.99 -21.64
CA GLY A 115 7.84 2.31 -22.93
C GLY A 115 8.93 1.30 -23.32
N PRO A 116 10.23 1.67 -23.31
CA PRO A 116 11.32 0.76 -23.65
C PRO A 116 11.49 -0.45 -22.71
N LEU A 117 10.96 -0.36 -21.49
CA LEU A 117 11.08 -1.40 -20.47
C LEU A 117 9.83 -2.29 -20.38
N LEU A 118 8.71 -1.84 -20.96
CA LEU A 118 7.43 -2.49 -20.77
C LEU A 118 7.44 -3.90 -21.37
N GLY A 119 7.02 -4.89 -20.58
CA GLY A 119 7.02 -6.30 -20.97
C GLY A 119 8.37 -7.00 -20.84
N SER A 120 9.42 -6.31 -20.36
CA SER A 120 10.73 -6.91 -20.08
C SER A 120 11.22 -6.60 -18.66
N TYR A 121 11.35 -5.33 -18.28
CA TYR A 121 11.83 -4.87 -16.96
C TYR A 121 10.84 -3.92 -16.27
N ALA A 122 9.68 -3.72 -16.89
CA ALA A 122 8.57 -2.98 -16.33
C ALA A 122 7.25 -3.65 -16.71
N MET A 123 6.25 -3.55 -15.84
CA MET A 123 4.88 -3.98 -16.12
C MET A 123 3.87 -2.98 -15.59
N ASN A 124 2.69 -2.97 -16.22
CA ASN A 124 1.51 -2.28 -15.70
C ASN A 124 0.63 -3.32 -15.03
N TYR A 125 0.85 -3.59 -13.76
CA TYR A 125 0.02 -4.53 -13.03
C TYR A 125 -1.35 -3.90 -12.78
N VAL A 126 -2.41 -4.53 -13.27
CA VAL A 126 -3.78 -4.06 -13.04
C VAL A 126 -4.43 -4.92 -11.96
N ASP A 127 -4.82 -4.25 -10.87
CA ASP A 127 -5.72 -4.83 -9.88
C ASP A 127 -7.13 -4.29 -10.09
N CYS A 128 -8.12 -5.18 -10.15
CA CYS A 128 -9.51 -4.81 -10.33
C CYS A 128 -10.38 -5.31 -9.18
N ASN A 129 -11.13 -4.41 -8.56
CA ASN A 129 -12.10 -4.73 -7.52
C ASN A 129 -13.45 -4.08 -7.85
N ASN A 130 -14.50 -4.88 -8.02
CA ASN A 130 -15.85 -4.40 -8.35
C ASN A 130 -15.89 -3.40 -9.51
N ASN A 131 -15.24 -3.73 -10.63
CA ASN A 131 -15.08 -2.87 -11.83
C ASN A 131 -14.29 -1.56 -11.64
N ILE A 132 -13.68 -1.36 -10.48
CA ILE A 132 -12.73 -0.27 -10.23
C ILE A 132 -11.33 -0.83 -10.46
N THR A 133 -10.61 -0.25 -11.43
CA THR A 133 -9.26 -0.65 -11.79
C THR A 133 -8.23 0.29 -11.17
N MET A 134 -7.19 -0.30 -10.60
CA MET A 134 -5.99 0.39 -10.12
C MET A 134 -4.78 -0.18 -10.86
N THR A 135 -4.05 0.68 -11.55
CA THR A 135 -2.83 0.28 -12.26
C THR A 135 -1.60 0.69 -11.48
N TYR A 136 -0.66 -0.24 -11.33
CA TYR A 136 0.65 -0.02 -10.73
C TYR A 136 1.73 -0.09 -11.82
N ASP A 137 2.63 0.89 -11.83
CA ASP A 137 3.89 0.86 -12.58
C ASP A 137 4.92 0.14 -11.70
N VAL A 138 5.24 -1.10 -12.08
CA VAL A 138 6.22 -1.94 -11.39
C VAL A 138 7.43 -2.09 -12.29
N ARG A 139 8.63 -1.85 -11.77
CA ARG A 139 9.87 -1.98 -12.52
C ARG A 139 10.94 -2.65 -11.68
N TRP A 140 11.87 -3.31 -12.35
CA TRP A 140 12.99 -3.97 -11.69
C TRP A 140 14.29 -3.76 -12.44
N ASN A 141 15.36 -3.93 -11.69
CA ASN A 141 16.73 -3.90 -12.16
C ASN A 141 17.50 -5.04 -11.50
N ILE A 142 18.33 -5.71 -12.28
CA ILE A 142 19.17 -6.83 -11.84
C ILE A 142 20.61 -6.42 -12.08
N GLN A 143 21.39 -6.29 -11.00
CA GLN A 143 22.81 -5.98 -11.07
C GLN A 143 23.63 -7.23 -10.75
N THR A 144 24.64 -7.51 -11.56
CA THR A 144 25.60 -8.59 -11.30
C THR A 144 26.69 -8.09 -10.35
N LEU A 145 26.88 -8.77 -9.22
CA LEU A 145 27.91 -8.47 -8.21
C LEU A 145 29.10 -9.44 -8.27
N GLY A 146 28.97 -10.52 -9.03
CA GLY A 146 29.96 -11.55 -9.24
C GLY A 146 29.40 -12.59 -10.22
N VAL A 147 30.08 -13.72 -10.40
CA VAL A 147 29.67 -14.72 -11.41
C VAL A 147 28.28 -15.32 -11.13
N LYS A 148 27.93 -15.50 -9.85
CA LYS A 148 26.68 -16.13 -9.38
C LYS A 148 25.98 -15.30 -8.32
N SER A 149 26.19 -13.99 -8.29
CA SER A 149 25.60 -13.14 -7.26
C SER A 149 24.96 -11.94 -7.91
N PHE A 150 23.68 -11.76 -7.63
CA PHE A 150 22.88 -10.70 -8.20
C PHE A 150 22.28 -9.85 -7.08
N LEU A 151 22.15 -8.56 -7.34
CA LEU A 151 21.35 -7.65 -6.54
C LEU A 151 20.13 -7.29 -7.37
N VAL A 152 18.97 -7.72 -6.90
CA VAL A 152 17.69 -7.39 -7.54
C VAL A 152 17.10 -6.20 -6.80
N THR A 153 16.77 -5.16 -7.54
CA THR A 153 16.06 -3.97 -7.05
C THR A 153 14.72 -3.90 -7.74
N VAL A 154 13.63 -3.85 -6.97
CA VAL A 154 12.26 -3.77 -7.49
C VAL A 154 11.60 -2.55 -6.89
N GLY A 155 10.82 -1.83 -7.71
CA GLY A 155 10.01 -0.73 -7.25
C GLY A 155 8.61 -0.78 -7.83
N ALA A 156 7.63 -0.30 -7.06
CA ALA A 156 6.25 -0.15 -7.51
C ALA A 156 5.68 1.20 -7.09
N ARG A 157 4.84 1.78 -7.94
CA ARG A 157 4.02 2.96 -7.63
C ARG A 157 2.67 2.91 -8.35
N PRO A 158 1.63 3.55 -7.84
CA PRO A 158 0.39 3.73 -8.60
C PRO A 158 0.62 4.61 -9.84
N LYS A 159 0.04 4.24 -10.99
CA LYS A 159 0.20 4.94 -12.27
C LYS A 159 -0.92 5.95 -12.54
N ASN A 160 -2.15 5.63 -12.17
CA ASN A 160 -3.34 6.50 -12.28
C ASN A 160 -4.31 6.16 -11.14
N GLY A 161 -4.99 7.17 -10.57
CA GLY A 161 -6.20 6.92 -9.74
C GLY A 161 -6.20 7.41 -8.29
N LEU A 162 -5.49 8.49 -7.95
CA LEU A 162 -5.72 9.16 -6.67
C LEU A 162 -6.44 10.49 -6.89
N PRO A 163 -7.55 10.79 -6.16
CA PRO A 163 -8.02 12.16 -6.06
C PRO A 163 -6.85 13.02 -5.58
N THR A 164 -6.65 14.16 -6.24
CA THR A 164 -5.49 15.07 -6.17
C THR A 164 -5.03 15.48 -4.76
N ARG A 165 -5.82 15.21 -3.72
CA ARG A 165 -5.52 15.51 -2.31
C ARG A 165 -4.64 14.46 -1.61
N PHE A 166 -4.45 13.29 -2.20
CA PHE A 166 -3.60 12.21 -1.67
C PHE A 166 -2.57 11.68 -2.69
N ALA A 167 -2.37 12.39 -3.80
CA ALA A 167 -1.79 11.91 -5.05
C ALA A 167 -0.29 11.59 -5.07
N PHE A 168 0.41 11.63 -3.93
CA PHE A 168 1.82 11.24 -3.85
C PHE A 168 2.00 10.12 -2.82
N ALA A 169 1.73 8.89 -3.28
CA ALA A 169 2.34 7.71 -2.67
C ALA A 169 3.80 7.67 -3.13
N LEU A 170 4.75 7.69 -2.19
CA LEU A 170 6.16 7.50 -2.51
C LEU A 170 6.33 6.09 -3.09
N PRO A 171 7.13 5.91 -4.15
CA PRO A 171 7.38 4.58 -4.68
C PRO A 171 7.96 3.65 -3.61
N VAL A 172 7.39 2.45 -3.50
CA VAL A 172 7.94 1.40 -2.64
C VAL A 172 9.12 0.78 -3.38
N THR A 173 10.22 0.51 -2.68
CA THR A 173 11.41 -0.12 -3.26
C THR A 173 11.92 -1.21 -2.33
N MET A 174 12.16 -2.40 -2.88
CA MET A 174 12.79 -3.53 -2.20
C MET A 174 14.07 -3.93 -2.92
N ARG A 175 15.05 -4.41 -2.15
CA ARG A 175 16.34 -4.89 -2.64
C ARG A 175 16.70 -6.18 -1.95
N ALA A 176 17.14 -7.17 -2.73
CA ALA A 176 17.68 -8.40 -2.16
C ALA A 176 18.87 -8.92 -2.97
N TYR A 177 19.77 -9.59 -2.25
CA TYR A 177 20.85 -10.37 -2.84
C TYR A 177 20.33 -11.76 -3.18
N VAL A 178 20.68 -12.25 -4.36
CA VAL A 178 20.23 -13.53 -4.88
C VAL A 178 21.44 -14.33 -5.35
N GLY A 179 21.50 -15.60 -4.93
CA GLY A 179 22.45 -16.57 -5.46
C GLY A 179 21.97 -17.11 -6.81
N GLY A 180 22.84 -17.04 -7.81
CA GLY A 180 22.61 -17.50 -9.17
C GLY A 180 22.90 -18.98 -9.37
N ASN A 181 22.15 -19.62 -10.27
CA ASN A 181 22.36 -21.01 -10.67
C ASN A 181 22.94 -21.15 -12.10
N SER A 182 23.88 -20.27 -12.47
CA SER A 182 24.67 -20.39 -13.71
C SER A 182 26.06 -20.95 -13.45
#